data_AF-A0A5D6WJ92-F1
#
_entry.id   AF-A0A5D6WJ92-F1
#
_cell.length_a   1.000
_cell.length_b   1.000
_cell.length_c   1.000
_cell.angle_alpha   90.00
_cell.angle_beta   90.00
_cell.angle_gamma   90.00
#
_symmetry.space_group_name_H-M   'P 1'
#
loop_
_entity.id
_entity.type
_entity.pdbx_description
1 polymer ?
#
loop_
_entity_poly.entity_id
_entity_poly.type
_entity_poly.pdbx_seq_one_letter_code
_entity_poly.pdbx_strand_id
1 'polypeptide(L)'
;MTKSYPNPLVFQRADPCIYKHTDGYYYFTASVPAYDCIEIRRARTLAGLDTASPFTAWTHHLQGEMSSLIWAPEIHYLRGKWYIYFAAAPNQQVTGDTFNHRMYVLENSNADPLTPHWVEKGQIHTGWESFSLDATVFEHNNKLYYIWAQEDKDISEKSHSNLYISEMKNPWTLTGRPTLLTQPEFSWERQIFWVNEGPSVLIKNNHVFLTYSASATDENYCLGMLVAPADANLLDPSSWLKIDHP
;
A
#
# COMPACT_ATOMS: atom_id res chain seq x y z
N MET A 1 -22.65 5.83 23.56
CA MET A 1 -21.38 5.49 24.23
C MET A 1 -20.28 5.53 23.20
N THR A 2 -19.28 6.38 23.38
CA THR A 2 -18.04 6.35 22.59
C THR A 2 -17.34 5.02 22.90
N LYS A 3 -17.21 4.14 21.90
CA LYS A 3 -16.37 2.95 22.04
C LYS A 3 -14.91 3.42 22.15
N SER A 4 -14.26 3.10 23.27
CA SER A 4 -12.82 3.32 23.44
C SER A 4 -12.07 2.14 22.84
N TYR A 5 -10.99 2.41 22.11
CA TYR A 5 -10.08 1.39 21.58
C TYR A 5 -8.73 1.50 22.29
N PRO A 6 -8.07 0.37 22.60
CA PRO A 6 -6.72 0.40 23.13
C PRO A 6 -5.78 1.00 22.08
N ASN A 7 -4.95 1.95 22.50
CA ASN A 7 -3.91 2.55 21.66
C ASN A 7 -2.58 2.53 22.43
N PRO A 8 -1.49 1.99 21.85
CA PRO A 8 -1.43 1.39 20.52
C PRO A 8 -2.22 0.06 20.43
N LEU A 9 -2.75 -0.26 19.24
CA LEU A 9 -3.58 -1.44 19.03
C LEU A 9 -2.76 -2.74 18.93
N VAL A 10 -1.66 -2.69 18.18
CA VAL A 10 -0.69 -3.78 18.05
C VAL A 10 0.69 -3.14 18.10
N PHE A 11 1.48 -3.49 19.12
CA PHE A 11 2.83 -2.94 19.27
C PHE A 11 3.77 -3.42 18.16
N GLN A 12 4.74 -2.57 17.81
CA GLN A 12 5.83 -2.89 16.88
C GLN A 12 5.33 -3.43 15.54
N ARG A 13 4.34 -2.75 14.97
CA ARG A 13 3.83 -2.99 13.63
C ARG A 13 3.69 -1.63 12.93
N ALA A 14 4.43 -1.46 11.84
CA ALA A 14 4.31 -0.30 10.96
C ALA A 14 3.38 -0.63 9.79
N ASP A 15 2.92 0.39 9.06
CA ASP A 15 2.10 0.25 7.85
C ASP A 15 0.85 -0.62 8.07
N PRO A 16 0.01 -0.31 9.08
CA PRO A 16 -1.08 -1.19 9.48
C PRO A 16 -2.21 -1.21 8.45
N CYS A 17 -2.46 -2.37 7.84
CA CYS A 17 -3.64 -2.61 7.00
C CYS A 17 -4.65 -3.48 7.76
N ILE A 18 -5.88 -2.97 7.90
CA ILE A 18 -7.02 -3.72 8.47
C ILE A 18 -8.12 -3.85 7.43
N TYR A 19 -8.42 -5.09 7.05
CA TYR A 19 -9.54 -5.43 6.17
C TYR A 19 -10.67 -6.09 6.96
N LYS A 20 -11.86 -5.50 6.91
CA LYS A 20 -13.06 -6.11 7.51
C LYS A 20 -13.78 -6.96 6.47
N HIS A 21 -13.78 -8.27 6.68
CA HIS A 21 -14.39 -9.21 5.75
C HIS A 21 -15.85 -9.53 6.10
N THR A 22 -16.56 -10.11 5.14
CA THR A 22 -17.98 -10.48 5.23
C THR A 22 -18.26 -11.65 6.17
N ASP A 23 -17.24 -12.42 6.52
CA ASP A 23 -17.32 -13.51 7.52
C ASP A 23 -17.41 -13.00 8.98
N GLY A 24 -17.33 -11.68 9.18
CA GLY A 24 -17.41 -11.03 10.48
C GLY A 24 -16.08 -10.90 11.21
N TYR A 25 -14.95 -11.11 10.54
CA TYR A 25 -13.60 -10.88 11.07
C TYR A 25 -12.95 -9.63 10.49
N TYR A 26 -12.09 -9.02 11.29
CA TYR A 26 -11.04 -8.11 10.85
C TYR A 26 -9.79 -8.94 10.62
N TYR A 27 -9.14 -8.72 9.48
CA TYR A 27 -7.84 -9.25 9.12
C TYR A 27 -6.84 -8.10 9.19
N PHE A 28 -5.72 -8.34 9.86
CA PHE A 28 -4.65 -7.36 10.02
C PHE A 28 -3.34 -7.94 9.51
N THR A 29 -2.66 -7.13 8.72
CA THR A 29 -1.30 -7.33 8.25
C THR A 29 -0.56 -5.99 8.35
N ALA A 30 0.76 -6.05 8.45
CA ALA A 30 1.60 -4.91 8.72
C ALA A 30 3.06 -5.25 8.44
N SER A 31 3.91 -4.25 8.32
CA SER A 31 5.36 -4.42 8.33
C SER A 31 5.83 -4.90 9.70
N VAL A 32 6.52 -6.05 9.72
CA VAL A 32 7.18 -6.58 10.92
C VAL A 32 8.55 -5.91 11.08
N PRO A 33 9.07 -5.72 12.31
CA PRO A 33 10.33 -4.99 12.51
C PRO A 33 11.55 -5.60 11.81
N ALA A 34 11.53 -6.92 11.57
CA ALA A 34 12.59 -7.63 10.87
C ALA A 34 12.50 -7.50 9.33
N TYR A 35 11.36 -7.07 8.80
CA TYR A 35 11.07 -6.98 7.37
C TYR A 35 11.40 -8.25 6.56
N ASP A 36 11.06 -9.42 7.10
CA ASP A 36 11.44 -10.74 6.58
C ASP A 36 10.24 -11.64 6.19
N CYS A 37 9.02 -11.25 6.55
CA CYS A 37 7.84 -12.04 6.30
C CYS A 37 6.57 -11.20 6.26
N ILE A 38 5.48 -11.86 5.85
CA ILE A 38 4.12 -11.31 5.87
C ILE A 38 3.32 -12.10 6.90
N GLU A 39 2.84 -11.41 7.93
CA GLU A 39 2.00 -11.98 8.98
C GLU A 39 0.54 -11.54 8.81
N ILE A 40 -0.39 -12.46 9.00
CA ILE A 40 -1.82 -12.17 9.09
C ILE A 40 -2.31 -12.56 10.48
N ARG A 41 -3.06 -11.70 11.15
CA ARG A 41 -3.86 -12.05 12.34
C ARG A 41 -5.31 -11.65 12.10
N ARG A 42 -6.25 -12.36 12.75
CA ARG A 42 -7.68 -12.06 12.65
C ARG A 42 -8.37 -12.02 14.00
N ALA A 43 -9.37 -11.14 14.12
CA ALA A 43 -10.23 -11.07 15.30
C ALA A 43 -11.63 -10.57 14.93
N ARG A 44 -12.65 -10.90 15.75
CA ARG A 44 -14.03 -10.39 15.54
C ARG A 44 -14.20 -8.92 15.94
N THR A 45 -13.23 -8.35 16.63
CA THR A 45 -13.22 -6.95 17.06
C THR A 45 -11.84 -6.36 16.83
N LEU A 46 -11.76 -5.04 16.62
CA LEU A 46 -10.49 -4.33 16.48
C LEU A 46 -9.59 -4.57 17.70
N ALA A 47 -10.12 -4.38 18.92
CA ALA A 47 -9.37 -4.59 20.16
C ALA A 47 -8.84 -6.03 20.33
N GLY A 48 -9.51 -7.03 19.75
CA GLY A 48 -9.05 -8.41 19.78
C GLY A 48 -7.82 -8.70 18.89
N LEU A 49 -7.41 -7.76 18.03
CA LEU A 49 -6.22 -7.91 17.19
C LEU A 49 -4.92 -7.90 18.00
N ASP A 50 -4.90 -7.26 19.17
CA ASP A 50 -3.75 -7.21 20.08
C ASP A 50 -3.28 -8.63 20.47
N THR A 51 -4.22 -9.45 20.94
CA THR A 51 -3.97 -10.81 21.45
C THR A 51 -4.15 -11.91 20.39
N ALA A 52 -4.52 -11.56 19.17
CA ALA A 52 -4.69 -12.54 18.09
C ALA A 52 -3.33 -13.11 17.67
N SER A 53 -3.21 -14.44 17.65
CA SER A 53 -1.98 -15.10 17.21
C SER A 53 -1.70 -14.79 15.73
N PRO A 54 -0.48 -14.35 15.38
CA PRO A 54 -0.10 -14.15 13.99
C PRO A 54 0.08 -15.49 13.28
N PHE A 55 -0.25 -15.51 11.99
CA PHE A 55 0.02 -16.58 11.05
C PHE A 55 0.96 -16.04 9.97
N THR A 56 2.13 -16.65 9.79
CA THR A 56 3.05 -16.29 8.72
C THR A 56 2.51 -16.82 7.39
N ALA A 57 2.01 -15.91 6.55
CA ALA A 57 1.46 -16.22 5.25
C ALA A 57 2.53 -16.51 4.21
N TRP A 58 3.67 -15.82 4.32
CA TRP A 58 4.78 -15.89 3.38
C TRP A 58 6.07 -15.36 4.02
N THR A 59 7.22 -15.84 3.56
CA THR A 59 8.56 -15.48 4.04
C THR A 59 9.45 -15.11 2.85
N HIS A 60 10.34 -14.14 3.05
CA HIS A 60 11.28 -13.68 2.03
C HIS A 60 12.10 -14.80 1.39
N HIS A 61 12.48 -14.59 0.13
CA HIS A 61 13.38 -15.49 -0.60
C HIS A 61 14.79 -15.44 -0.01
N LEU A 62 15.61 -16.47 -0.29
CA LEU A 62 17.01 -16.49 0.14
C LEU A 62 17.89 -15.50 -0.64
N GLN A 63 17.56 -15.25 -1.92
CA GLN A 63 18.32 -14.38 -2.83
C GLN A 63 17.43 -13.97 -4.01
N GLY A 64 17.83 -12.93 -4.73
CA GLY A 64 17.10 -12.45 -5.91
C GLY A 64 15.95 -11.53 -5.54
N GLU A 65 14.98 -11.33 -6.42
CA GLU A 65 13.76 -10.60 -6.08
C GLU A 65 13.08 -11.15 -4.83
N MET A 66 12.34 -10.31 -4.11
CA MET A 66 11.62 -10.72 -2.90
C MET A 66 12.48 -11.26 -1.74
N SER A 67 13.81 -11.02 -1.73
CA SER A 67 14.71 -11.56 -0.69
C SER A 67 15.03 -10.61 0.45
N SER A 68 14.62 -9.35 0.41
CA SER A 68 14.97 -8.35 1.44
C SER A 68 13.90 -7.28 1.60
N LEU A 69 13.81 -6.74 2.82
CA LEU A 69 13.02 -5.55 3.14
C LEU A 69 11.54 -5.70 2.73
N ILE A 70 10.86 -6.71 3.29
CA ILE A 70 9.44 -6.98 3.04
C ILE A 70 8.59 -5.91 3.72
N TRP A 71 7.96 -5.05 2.93
CA TRP A 71 7.31 -3.83 3.39
C TRP A 71 5.83 -3.76 3.02
N ALA A 72 5.08 -3.10 3.92
CA ALA A 72 3.71 -2.61 3.77
C ALA A 72 2.75 -3.61 3.09
N PRO A 73 2.61 -4.84 3.61
CA PRO A 73 1.64 -5.77 3.07
C PRO A 73 0.20 -5.28 3.29
N GLU A 74 -0.60 -5.21 2.23
CA GLU A 74 -2.05 -4.97 2.30
C GLU A 74 -2.84 -6.21 1.89
N ILE A 75 -3.79 -6.63 2.73
CA ILE A 75 -4.67 -7.78 2.44
C ILE A 75 -6.02 -7.31 1.86
N HIS A 76 -6.38 -7.87 0.72
CA HIS A 76 -7.62 -7.56 -0.01
C HIS A 76 -8.37 -8.84 -0.38
N TYR A 77 -9.69 -8.78 -0.45
CA TYR A 77 -10.52 -9.84 -1.00
C TYR A 77 -11.19 -9.35 -2.28
N LEU A 78 -10.71 -9.83 -3.43
CA LEU A 78 -11.11 -9.36 -4.75
C LEU A 78 -11.66 -10.53 -5.56
N ARG A 79 -12.86 -10.37 -6.13
CA ARG A 79 -13.44 -11.33 -7.09
C ARG A 79 -13.40 -12.79 -6.61
N GLY A 80 -13.61 -13.01 -5.31
CA GLY A 80 -13.70 -14.34 -4.69
C GLY A 80 -12.38 -14.93 -4.17
N LYS A 81 -11.27 -14.17 -4.21
CA LYS A 81 -9.95 -14.64 -3.73
C LYS A 81 -9.26 -13.58 -2.87
N TRP A 82 -8.32 -14.03 -2.05
CA TRP A 82 -7.47 -13.18 -1.26
C TRP A 82 -6.22 -12.77 -2.05
N TYR A 83 -5.82 -11.52 -1.88
CA TYR A 83 -4.60 -10.95 -2.44
C TYR A 83 -3.83 -10.23 -1.35
N ILE A 84 -2.50 -10.36 -1.36
CA ILE A 84 -1.63 -9.50 -0.56
C ILE A 84 -0.70 -8.75 -1.49
N TYR A 85 -0.80 -7.42 -1.50
CA TYR A 85 0.14 -6.54 -2.19
C TYR A 85 1.24 -6.15 -1.21
N PHE A 86 2.49 -6.20 -1.63
CA PHE A 86 3.63 -5.84 -0.78
C PHE A 86 4.80 -5.36 -1.62
N ALA A 87 5.77 -4.72 -0.98
CA ALA A 87 7.02 -4.33 -1.62
C ALA A 87 8.17 -5.18 -1.09
N ALA A 88 9.13 -5.48 -1.97
CA ALA A 88 10.37 -6.14 -1.59
C ALA A 88 11.54 -5.74 -2.49
N ALA A 89 12.75 -5.80 -1.95
CA ALA A 89 13.98 -5.50 -2.66
C ALA A 89 14.82 -6.76 -2.88
N PRO A 90 15.71 -6.78 -3.89
CA PRO A 90 16.61 -7.90 -4.11
C PRO A 90 17.79 -7.96 -3.13
N ASN A 91 18.00 -6.89 -2.36
CA ASN A 91 19.01 -6.72 -1.32
C ASN A 91 18.73 -5.43 -0.55
N GLN A 92 19.56 -5.10 0.44
CA GLN A 92 19.44 -3.89 1.26
C GLN A 92 20.23 -2.68 0.70
N GLN A 93 20.76 -2.76 -0.52
CA GLN A 93 21.56 -1.66 -1.09
C GLN A 93 20.65 -0.52 -1.54
N VAL A 94 21.12 0.70 -1.28
CA VAL A 94 20.57 1.94 -1.82
C VAL A 94 21.28 2.24 -3.15
N THR A 95 20.53 2.62 -4.17
CA THR A 95 21.07 3.03 -5.48
C THR A 95 20.52 4.40 -5.82
N GLY A 96 21.41 5.38 -5.99
CA GLY A 96 21.01 6.78 -5.99
C GLY A 96 20.56 7.18 -4.58
N ASP A 97 19.31 7.61 -4.45
CA ASP A 97 18.74 8.14 -3.21
C ASP A 97 17.76 7.17 -2.52
N THR A 98 17.42 6.04 -3.17
CA THR A 98 16.37 5.13 -2.71
C THR A 98 16.83 3.67 -2.61
N PHE A 99 16.05 2.86 -1.90
CA PHE A 99 16.14 1.41 -1.98
C PHE A 99 15.70 0.89 -3.36
N ASN A 100 15.90 -0.39 -3.60
CA ASN A 100 15.62 -1.03 -4.89
C ASN A 100 14.34 -1.89 -4.88
N HIS A 101 13.32 -1.47 -4.12
CA HIS A 101 12.05 -2.18 -4.03
C HIS A 101 11.30 -2.23 -5.36
N ARG A 102 10.55 -3.32 -5.54
CA ARG A 102 9.47 -3.47 -6.51
C ARG A 102 8.22 -3.97 -5.79
N MET A 103 7.10 -3.89 -6.48
CA MET A 103 5.80 -4.33 -5.98
C MET A 103 5.47 -5.74 -6.44
N TYR A 104 4.96 -6.55 -5.53
CA TYR A 104 4.61 -7.95 -5.76
C TYR A 104 3.20 -8.23 -5.21
N VAL A 105 2.64 -9.36 -5.63
CA VAL A 105 1.35 -9.81 -5.12
C VAL A 105 1.30 -11.32 -4.94
N LEU A 106 0.72 -11.72 -3.81
CA LEU A 106 0.37 -13.10 -3.49
C LEU A 106 -1.12 -13.32 -3.70
N GLU A 107 -1.52 -14.50 -4.19
CA GLU A 107 -2.93 -14.93 -4.30
C GLU A 107 -3.19 -16.14 -3.39
N ASN A 108 -4.31 -16.15 -2.68
CA ASN A 108 -4.83 -17.35 -2.02
C ASN A 108 -6.30 -17.56 -2.39
N SER A 109 -6.60 -18.74 -2.94
CA SER A 109 -7.96 -19.11 -3.39
C SER A 109 -8.80 -19.83 -2.33
N ASN A 110 -8.23 -20.12 -1.16
CA ASN A 110 -8.97 -20.68 -0.04
C ASN A 110 -9.87 -19.63 0.61
N ALA A 111 -11.01 -20.08 1.15
CA ALA A 111 -11.90 -19.21 1.91
C ALA A 111 -11.20 -18.62 3.15
N ASP A 112 -10.38 -19.42 3.84
CA ASP A 112 -9.55 -18.96 4.97
C ASP A 112 -8.13 -18.56 4.48
N PRO A 113 -7.74 -17.28 4.58
CA PRO A 113 -6.41 -16.83 4.18
C PRO A 113 -5.31 -17.24 5.18
N LEU A 114 -5.66 -17.77 6.35
CA LEU A 114 -4.70 -18.28 7.35
C LEU A 114 -4.30 -19.73 7.00
N THR A 115 -3.87 -19.93 5.76
CA THR A 115 -3.40 -21.19 5.20
C THR A 115 -2.11 -20.94 4.39
N PRO A 116 -1.20 -21.91 4.27
CA PRO A 116 0.08 -21.72 3.57
C PRO A 116 -0.05 -21.78 2.04
N HIS A 117 -1.26 -21.62 1.49
CA HIS A 117 -1.55 -21.80 0.06
C HIS A 117 -1.45 -20.50 -0.75
N TRP A 118 -0.50 -19.63 -0.40
CA TRP A 118 -0.23 -18.39 -1.10
C TRP A 118 0.62 -18.64 -2.34
N VAL A 119 0.19 -18.11 -3.48
CA VAL A 119 0.84 -18.23 -4.78
C VAL A 119 1.37 -16.87 -5.22
N GLU A 120 2.68 -16.79 -5.44
CA GLU A 120 3.31 -15.60 -6.02
C GLU A 120 2.82 -15.37 -7.44
N LYS A 121 2.37 -14.14 -7.73
CA LYS A 121 2.03 -13.70 -9.09
C LYS A 121 3.17 -12.96 -9.77
N GLY A 122 4.28 -12.75 -9.05
CA GLY A 122 5.45 -12.00 -9.52
C GLY A 122 5.29 -10.49 -9.37
N GLN A 123 6.24 -9.78 -9.98
CA GLN A 123 6.28 -8.32 -9.97
C GLN A 123 5.10 -7.71 -10.74
N ILE A 124 4.55 -6.61 -10.21
CA ILE A 124 3.59 -5.76 -10.92
C ILE A 124 4.39 -4.72 -11.72
N HIS A 125 4.43 -4.89 -13.04
CA HIS A 125 5.17 -3.99 -13.93
C HIS A 125 4.40 -2.70 -14.24
N THR A 126 5.08 -1.56 -14.13
CA THR A 126 4.49 -0.22 -14.28
C THR A 126 4.85 0.47 -15.60
N GLY A 127 5.79 -0.11 -16.37
CA GLY A 127 6.27 0.44 -17.63
C GLY A 127 7.67 1.04 -17.55
N TRP A 128 8.22 1.21 -16.35
CA TRP A 128 9.64 1.46 -16.10
C TRP A 128 10.06 0.81 -14.78
N GLU A 129 11.37 0.69 -14.56
CA GLU A 129 11.96 0.00 -13.41
C GLU A 129 12.66 1.01 -12.50
N SER A 130 12.05 1.30 -11.35
CA SER A 130 12.58 2.18 -10.31
C SER A 130 12.01 1.79 -8.94
N PHE A 131 12.48 2.41 -7.87
CA PHE A 131 11.96 2.19 -6.51
C PHE A 131 10.43 2.31 -6.50
N SER A 132 9.72 1.23 -6.15
CA SER A 132 8.26 1.15 -6.16
C SER A 132 7.74 0.37 -4.96
N LEU A 133 6.75 0.93 -4.25
CA LEU A 133 6.22 0.38 -3.01
C LEU A 133 4.77 0.84 -2.72
N ASP A 134 4.27 0.40 -1.56
CA ASP A 134 3.02 0.86 -0.93
C ASP A 134 1.81 0.82 -1.86
N ALA A 135 1.64 -0.33 -2.49
CA ALA A 135 0.51 -0.56 -3.36
C ALA A 135 -0.79 -0.75 -2.56
N THR A 136 -1.81 0.01 -2.93
CA THR A 136 -3.19 -0.22 -2.51
C THR A 136 -4.11 -0.38 -3.71
N VAL A 137 -5.27 -1.00 -3.49
CA VAL A 137 -6.29 -1.20 -4.53
C VAL A 137 -7.67 -0.85 -4.03
N PHE A 138 -8.53 -0.45 -4.95
CA PHE A 138 -9.95 -0.26 -4.67
C PHE A 138 -10.80 -0.53 -5.90
N GLU A 139 -12.01 -1.04 -5.68
CA GLU A 139 -13.01 -1.17 -6.73
C GLU A 139 -13.93 0.05 -6.75
N HIS A 140 -14.14 0.61 -7.93
CA HIS A 140 -15.07 1.72 -8.13
C HIS A 140 -15.67 1.68 -9.53
N ASN A 141 -17.00 1.85 -9.64
CA ASN A 141 -17.73 1.77 -10.91
C ASN A 141 -17.38 0.53 -11.77
N ASN A 142 -17.31 -0.66 -11.13
CA ASN A 142 -16.94 -1.95 -11.74
C ASN A 142 -15.52 -2.03 -12.33
N LYS A 143 -14.65 -1.08 -11.98
CA LYS A 143 -13.23 -1.08 -12.33
C LYS A 143 -12.40 -1.33 -11.08
N LEU A 144 -11.26 -2.01 -11.26
CA LEU A 144 -10.26 -2.18 -10.23
C LEU A 144 -9.15 -1.17 -10.49
N TYR A 145 -8.83 -0.34 -9.51
CA TYR A 145 -7.75 0.64 -9.59
C TYR A 145 -6.61 0.22 -8.68
N TYR A 146 -5.40 0.55 -9.10
CA TYR A 146 -4.14 0.34 -8.39
C TYR A 146 -3.48 1.68 -8.17
N ILE A 147 -3.15 2.01 -6.93
CA ILE A 147 -2.42 3.22 -6.54
C ILE A 147 -1.16 2.79 -5.81
N TRP A 148 -0.04 3.44 -6.11
CA TRP A 148 1.25 3.09 -5.52
C TRP A 148 2.19 4.29 -5.50
N ALA A 149 3.28 4.14 -4.75
CA ALA A 149 4.39 5.07 -4.71
C ALA A 149 5.53 4.59 -5.61
N GLN A 150 6.06 5.44 -6.49
CA GLN A 150 7.18 5.10 -7.35
C GLN A 150 8.09 6.29 -7.66
N GLU A 151 9.39 6.05 -7.73
CA GLU A 151 10.37 7.03 -8.18
C GLU A 151 10.25 7.29 -9.69
N ASP A 152 10.28 8.56 -10.09
CA ASP A 152 10.38 8.97 -11.48
C ASP A 152 11.28 10.20 -11.61
N LYS A 153 12.50 9.98 -12.12
CA LYS A 153 13.51 11.03 -12.28
C LYS A 153 13.19 12.01 -13.41
N ASP A 154 12.31 11.65 -14.35
CA ASP A 154 11.85 12.57 -15.40
C ASP A 154 10.80 13.57 -14.84
N ILE A 155 10.07 13.18 -13.79
CA ILE A 155 9.12 14.05 -13.08
C ILE A 155 9.85 14.97 -12.10
N SER A 156 10.72 14.41 -11.26
CA SER A 156 11.52 15.19 -10.32
C SER A 156 12.79 14.45 -9.94
N GLU A 157 13.94 15.04 -10.25
CA GLU A 157 15.25 14.44 -9.91
C GLU A 157 15.42 14.20 -8.40
N LYS A 158 14.76 15.02 -7.56
CA LYS A 158 14.91 15.02 -6.10
C LYS A 158 13.87 14.19 -5.36
N SER A 159 12.73 13.90 -5.97
CA SER A 159 11.69 13.08 -5.32
C SER A 159 12.19 11.66 -5.15
N HIS A 160 11.95 11.08 -3.98
CA HIS A 160 12.19 9.66 -3.71
C HIS A 160 11.02 8.81 -4.22
N SER A 161 9.80 9.34 -4.12
CA SER A 161 8.60 8.69 -4.62
C SER A 161 7.49 9.69 -4.90
N ASN A 162 6.65 9.37 -5.89
CA ASN A 162 5.44 10.07 -6.28
C ASN A 162 4.27 9.08 -6.30
N LEU A 163 3.03 9.55 -6.21
CA LEU A 163 1.87 8.65 -6.32
C LEU A 163 1.34 8.54 -7.74
N TYR A 164 1.06 7.31 -8.15
CA TYR A 164 0.49 6.98 -9.45
C TYR A 164 -0.80 6.18 -9.32
N ILE A 165 -1.65 6.28 -10.34
CA ILE A 165 -2.85 5.44 -10.49
C ILE A 165 -2.87 4.76 -11.86
N SER A 166 -3.41 3.55 -11.90
CA SER A 166 -3.74 2.81 -13.12
C SER A 166 -4.97 1.92 -12.89
N GLU A 167 -5.77 1.70 -13.94
CA GLU A 167 -6.80 0.66 -13.91
C GLU A 167 -6.14 -0.72 -14.07
N MET A 168 -6.71 -1.78 -13.50
CA MET A 168 -6.17 -3.13 -13.55
C MET A 168 -6.98 -4.07 -14.46
N LYS A 169 -6.29 -4.88 -15.26
CA LYS A 169 -6.88 -5.94 -16.09
C LYS A 169 -7.33 -7.11 -15.22
N ASN A 170 -6.49 -7.45 -14.25
CA ASN A 170 -6.69 -8.47 -13.23
C ASN A 170 -5.93 -8.01 -11.97
N PRO A 171 -6.09 -8.67 -10.81
CA PRO A 171 -5.47 -8.23 -9.55
C PRO A 171 -3.93 -8.15 -9.52
N TRP A 172 -3.20 -8.48 -10.59
CA TRP A 172 -1.74 -8.41 -10.67
C TRP A 172 -1.23 -7.84 -12.01
N THR A 173 -2.08 -7.15 -12.79
CA THR A 173 -1.69 -6.60 -14.10
C THR A 173 -2.38 -5.27 -14.35
N LEU A 174 -1.57 -4.22 -14.54
CA LEU A 174 -2.03 -2.87 -14.87
C LEU A 174 -2.53 -2.77 -16.32
N THR A 175 -3.33 -1.74 -16.58
CA THR A 175 -3.80 -1.37 -17.92
C THR A 175 -3.32 0.04 -18.26
N GLY A 176 -2.71 0.16 -19.43
CA GLY A 176 -2.23 1.45 -19.93
C GLY A 176 -1.07 2.02 -19.13
N ARG A 177 -0.82 3.31 -19.34
CA ARG A 177 0.27 4.06 -18.72
C ARG A 177 -0.15 4.56 -17.33
N PRO A 178 0.73 4.46 -16.32
CA PRO A 178 0.53 5.12 -15.03
C PRO A 178 0.24 6.61 -15.16
N THR A 179 -0.70 7.11 -14.36
CA THR A 179 -1.04 8.53 -14.26
C THR A 179 -0.48 9.08 -12.95
N LEU A 180 0.38 10.11 -13.02
CA LEU A 180 0.88 10.82 -11.85
C LEU A 180 -0.27 11.59 -11.18
N LEU A 181 -0.49 11.36 -9.89
CA LEU A 181 -1.51 12.04 -9.08
C LEU A 181 -0.92 13.15 -8.21
N THR A 182 0.21 12.90 -7.56
CA THR A 182 0.90 13.88 -6.71
C THR A 182 2.39 13.59 -6.67
N GLN A 183 3.16 14.66 -6.53
CA GLN A 183 4.58 14.65 -6.19
C GLN A 183 4.83 15.52 -4.95
N PRO A 184 5.93 15.29 -4.21
CA PRO A 184 6.30 16.13 -3.08
C PRO A 184 6.66 17.55 -3.53
N GLU A 185 5.85 18.53 -3.15
CA GLU A 185 6.01 19.93 -3.58
C GLU A 185 5.85 20.94 -2.45
N PHE A 186 5.07 20.62 -1.41
CA PHE A 186 4.96 21.46 -0.23
C PHE A 186 6.16 21.28 0.69
N SER A 187 6.43 22.26 1.56
CA SER A 187 7.55 22.17 2.50
C SER A 187 7.37 21.02 3.48
N TRP A 188 6.14 20.77 3.93
CA TRP A 188 5.82 19.68 4.86
C TRP A 188 5.94 18.29 4.22
N GLU A 189 6.03 18.19 2.88
CA GLU A 189 6.24 16.92 2.16
C GLU A 189 7.74 16.57 1.96
N ARG A 190 8.63 17.49 2.34
CA ARG A 190 10.05 17.50 1.95
C ARG A 190 10.98 17.65 3.14
N GLN A 191 10.52 17.32 4.34
CA GLN A 191 11.38 17.30 5.52
C GLN A 191 12.26 16.04 5.44
N ILE A 192 13.57 16.28 5.32
CA ILE A 192 14.63 15.27 5.13
C ILE A 192 14.55 14.57 3.76
N PHE A 193 13.47 13.86 3.46
CA PHE A 193 13.22 13.19 2.18
C PHE A 193 12.00 13.77 1.48
N TRP A 194 12.02 13.75 0.15
CA TRP A 194 10.95 14.27 -0.69
C TRP A 194 10.07 13.08 -1.07
N VAL A 195 9.03 12.81 -0.27
CA VAL A 195 8.28 11.55 -0.28
C VAL A 195 6.79 11.80 -0.39
N ASN A 196 6.12 11.05 -1.27
CA ASN A 196 4.68 10.83 -1.26
C ASN A 196 4.50 9.29 -1.35
N GLU A 197 4.07 8.66 -0.26
CA GLU A 197 3.97 7.20 -0.13
C GLU A 197 2.73 6.77 0.67
N GLY A 198 2.58 5.48 0.99
CA GLY A 198 1.46 4.98 1.80
C GLY A 198 0.05 5.42 1.36
N PRO A 199 -0.33 5.32 0.07
CA PRO A 199 -1.66 5.72 -0.39
C PRO A 199 -2.76 4.89 0.29
N SER A 200 -3.86 5.54 0.70
CA SER A 200 -5.05 4.86 1.21
C SER A 200 -6.32 5.56 0.75
N VAL A 201 -7.33 4.77 0.34
CA VAL A 201 -8.54 5.29 -0.32
C VAL A 201 -9.77 5.16 0.57
N LEU A 202 -10.51 6.25 0.68
CA LEU A 202 -11.86 6.28 1.25
C LEU A 202 -12.83 6.84 0.20
N ILE A 203 -13.87 6.07 -0.14
CA ILE A 203 -14.98 6.55 -0.98
C ILE A 203 -16.16 6.87 -0.09
N LYS A 204 -16.58 8.13 -0.05
CA LYS A 204 -17.69 8.58 0.79
C LYS A 204 -18.29 9.88 0.27
N ASN A 205 -19.59 10.08 0.50
CA ASN A 205 -20.29 11.34 0.17
C ASN A 205 -20.04 11.82 -1.28
N ASN A 206 -20.09 10.90 -2.26
CA ASN A 206 -19.82 11.17 -3.68
C ASN A 206 -18.40 11.70 -3.99
N HIS A 207 -17.42 11.41 -3.13
CA HIS A 207 -16.02 11.74 -3.35
C HIS A 207 -15.13 10.52 -3.12
N VAL A 208 -13.98 10.53 -3.81
CA VAL A 208 -12.83 9.68 -3.53
C VAL A 208 -11.81 10.52 -2.79
N PHE A 209 -11.50 10.12 -1.55
CA PHE A 209 -10.43 10.69 -0.75
C PHE A 209 -9.24 9.75 -0.80
N LEU A 210 -8.11 10.21 -1.31
CA LEU A 210 -6.84 9.49 -1.31
C LEU A 210 -5.91 10.17 -0.32
N THR A 211 -5.74 9.58 0.87
CA THR A 211 -4.70 10.02 1.80
C THR A 211 -3.37 9.40 1.41
N TYR A 212 -2.27 10.05 1.77
CA TYR A 212 -0.92 9.56 1.56
C TYR A 212 0.02 10.12 2.62
N SER A 213 1.14 9.47 2.87
CA SER A 213 2.16 9.94 3.80
C SER A 213 3.25 10.74 3.09
N ALA A 214 3.89 11.66 3.81
CA ALA A 214 4.98 12.48 3.26
C ALA A 214 6.09 12.75 4.28
N SER A 215 7.23 13.23 3.77
CA SER A 215 8.50 13.42 4.52
C SER A 215 9.11 12.11 5.04
N ALA A 216 10.22 12.19 5.78
CA ALA A 216 10.84 11.04 6.42
C ALA A 216 9.95 10.39 7.49
N THR A 217 10.15 9.10 7.74
CA THR A 217 9.43 8.28 8.74
C THR A 217 9.87 8.58 10.19
N ASP A 218 10.08 9.85 10.52
CA ASP A 218 10.42 10.37 11.84
C ASP A 218 9.28 11.28 12.36
N GLU A 219 9.56 12.26 13.22
CA GLU A 219 8.55 13.20 13.70
C GLU A 219 7.92 14.08 12.61
N ASN A 220 8.53 14.17 11.43
CA ASN A 220 8.02 14.96 10.30
C ASN A 220 6.96 14.22 9.49
N TYR A 221 6.80 12.91 9.71
CA TYR A 221 5.87 12.09 8.96
C TYR A 221 4.42 12.54 9.19
N CYS A 222 3.72 12.85 8.11
CA CYS A 222 2.36 13.39 8.16
C CYS A 222 1.53 12.94 6.96
N LEU A 223 0.21 13.16 7.03
CA LEU A 223 -0.71 12.76 5.98
C LEU A 223 -1.09 13.95 5.09
N GLY A 224 -0.92 13.80 3.79
CA GLY A 224 -1.59 14.60 2.78
C GLY A 224 -2.89 13.96 2.31
N MET A 225 -3.64 14.68 1.48
CA MET A 225 -4.86 14.16 0.87
C MET A 225 -5.11 14.74 -0.53
N LEU A 226 -5.53 13.88 -1.46
CA LEU A 226 -6.17 14.25 -2.71
C LEU A 226 -7.67 13.97 -2.63
N VAL A 227 -8.47 14.81 -3.28
CA VAL A 227 -9.93 14.68 -3.33
C VAL A 227 -10.40 14.76 -4.78
N ALA A 228 -11.21 13.79 -5.22
CA ALA A 228 -11.86 13.79 -6.53
C ALA A 228 -13.37 13.54 -6.39
N PRO A 229 -14.21 14.11 -7.26
CA PRO A 229 -15.60 13.66 -7.40
C PRO A 229 -15.65 12.18 -7.79
N ALA A 230 -16.55 11.41 -7.17
CA ALA A 230 -16.63 9.97 -7.43
C ALA A 230 -17.10 9.62 -8.86
N ASP A 231 -17.73 10.53 -9.58
CA ASP A 231 -18.14 10.34 -10.98
C ASP A 231 -17.12 10.88 -11.99
N ALA A 232 -16.01 11.47 -11.52
CA ALA A 232 -14.94 11.99 -12.38
C ALA A 232 -14.09 10.87 -13.01
N ASN A 233 -13.29 11.25 -14.02
CA ASN A 233 -12.28 10.36 -14.57
C ASN A 233 -11.07 10.29 -13.61
N LEU A 234 -11.02 9.25 -12.77
CA LEU A 234 -9.95 9.08 -11.78
C LEU A 234 -8.56 8.90 -12.39
N LEU A 235 -8.46 8.58 -13.68
CA LEU A 235 -7.19 8.51 -14.44
C LEU A 235 -6.79 9.86 -15.07
N ASP A 236 -7.53 10.94 -14.81
CA ASP A 236 -7.17 12.29 -15.19
C ASP A 236 -6.65 13.04 -13.95
N PRO A 237 -5.38 13.46 -13.90
CA PRO A 237 -4.82 14.21 -12.77
C PRO A 237 -5.63 15.46 -12.42
N SER A 238 -6.25 16.10 -13.41
CA SER A 238 -7.04 17.32 -13.19
C SER A 238 -8.34 17.09 -12.41
N SER A 239 -8.76 15.83 -12.26
CA SER A 239 -9.91 15.45 -11.40
C SER A 239 -9.58 15.53 -9.92
N TRP A 240 -8.30 15.61 -9.55
CA TRP A 240 -7.83 15.52 -8.17
C TRP A 240 -7.40 16.89 -7.65
N LEU A 241 -8.00 17.31 -6.53
CA LEU A 241 -7.57 18.45 -5.75
C LEU A 241 -6.63 18.00 -4.64
N LYS A 242 -5.40 18.50 -4.63
CA LYS A 242 -4.45 18.31 -3.53
C LYS A 242 -4.69 19.33 -2.42
N ILE A 243 -4.80 18.85 -1.18
CA ILE A 243 -4.90 19.72 0.01
C ILE A 243 -3.51 20.24 0.35
N ASP A 244 -3.39 21.54 0.64
CA ASP A 244 -2.11 22.25 0.78
C ASP A 244 -1.50 22.18 2.19
N HIS A 245 -2.19 21.56 3.14
CA HIS A 245 -1.77 21.34 4.52
C HIS A 245 -2.16 19.94 5.00
N PRO A 246 -1.39 19.35 5.94
CA PRO A 246 -1.72 18.07 6.56
C PRO A 246 -2.91 18.16 7.54
#